data_AF-A0AAD4K2B1-F1
#
_entry.id   AF-A0AAD4K2B1-F1
#
_cell.length_a   1.000
_cell.length_b   1.000
_cell.length_c   1.000
_cell.angle_alpha   90.00
_cell.angle_beta   90.00
_cell.angle_gamma   90.00
#
_symmetry.space_group_name_H-M   'P 1'
#
loop_
_entity.id
_entity.type
_entity.pdbx_description
1 polymer ?
#
loop_
_entity_poly.entity_id
_entity_poly.type
_entity_poly.pdbx_seq_one_letter_code
_entity_poly.pdbx_strand_id
1 'polypeptide(L)'
;YGDEFHNYTMIWQRGKLTLMVDDEIYGEMYDGLAFFNERCFIIFGVTVGGFLNFDDSILPKDVKPYKNREPRAALSFWQQRDAWASTWGKHSAMIIDYVRVYAV
;
A
#
# COMPACT_ATOMS: atom_id res chain seq x y z
N TYR A 1 12.48 -3.49 -7.40
CA TYR A 1 11.68 -2.27 -7.31
C TYR A 1 11.69 -1.84 -5.85
N GLY A 2 12.47 -0.82 -5.47
CA GLY A 2 12.47 -0.34 -4.08
C GLY A 2 13.78 0.27 -3.58
N ASP A 3 14.90 0.03 -4.27
CA ASP A 3 16.19 0.62 -3.85
C ASP A 3 16.46 1.99 -4.50
N GLU A 4 15.65 2.39 -5.48
CA GLU A 4 15.75 3.65 -6.21
C GLU A 4 14.46 4.47 -6.09
N PHE A 5 14.58 5.78 -6.33
CA PHE A 5 13.42 6.65 -6.43
C PHE A 5 12.66 6.38 -7.72
N HIS A 6 11.34 6.31 -7.61
CA HIS A 6 10.41 6.14 -8.73
C HIS A 6 9.34 7.23 -8.71
N ASN A 7 8.91 7.65 -9.89
CA ASN A 7 7.82 8.60 -10.04
C ASN A 7 6.49 7.84 -10.14
N TYR A 8 5.71 7.87 -9.05
CA TYR A 8 4.35 7.35 -9.05
C TYR A 8 3.37 8.44 -9.46
N THR A 9 2.59 8.18 -10.51
CA THR A 9 1.58 9.12 -10.99
C THR A 9 0.19 8.50 -10.95
N MET A 10 -0.76 9.23 -10.39
CA MET A 10 -2.19 8.93 -10.46
C MET A 10 -2.89 10.02 -11.26
N ILE A 11 -3.50 9.64 -12.39
CA ILE A 11 -4.39 10.53 -13.16
C ILE A 11 -5.81 10.13 -12.80
N TRP A 12 -6.50 10.99 -12.07
CA TRP A 12 -7.90 10.78 -11.73
C TRP A 12 -8.78 11.68 -12.59
N GLN A 13 -9.65 11.06 -13.38
CA GLN A 13 -10.62 11.70 -14.26
C GLN A 13 -12.02 11.14 -13.97
N ARG A 14 -13.05 11.79 -14.52
CA ARG A 14 -14.43 11.30 -14.39
C ARG A 14 -14.56 9.91 -15.01
N GLY A 15 -14.77 8.90 -14.16
CA GLY A 15 -14.96 7.51 -14.58
C GLY A 15 -13.69 6.77 -15.00
N LYS A 16 -12.49 7.36 -14.79
CA LYS A 16 -11.23 6.66 -15.03
C LYS A 16 -10.16 7.08 -14.03
N LEU A 17 -9.40 6.11 -13.54
CA LEU A 17 -8.20 6.34 -12.76
C LEU A 17 -7.05 5.55 -13.39
N THR A 18 -6.00 6.26 -13.82
CA THR A 18 -4.79 5.68 -14.40
C THR A 18 -3.66 5.75 -13.39
N LEU A 19 -2.94 4.65 -13.22
CA LEU A 19 -1.79 4.53 -12.34
C LEU A 19 -0.54 4.22 -13.16
N MET A 20 0.53 4.97 -12.89
CA MET A 20 1.80 4.85 -13.60
C MET A 20 2.99 4.78 -12.63
N VAL A 21 4.04 4.07 -13.06
CA VAL A 21 5.37 4.10 -12.46
C VAL A 21 6.34 4.48 -13.58
N ASP A 22 7.11 5.55 -13.38
CA ASP A 22 8.11 6.01 -14.35
C ASP A 22 7.55 6.14 -15.78
N ASP A 23 6.39 6.80 -15.88
CA ASP A 23 5.62 7.04 -17.11
C ASP A 23 5.04 5.78 -17.79
N GLU A 24 5.24 4.58 -17.24
CA GLU A 24 4.59 3.35 -17.70
C GLU A 24 3.29 3.09 -16.96
N ILE A 25 2.20 2.87 -17.71
CA ILE A 25 0.90 2.51 -17.15
C ILE A 25 0.94 1.06 -16.65
N TYR A 26 0.71 0.87 -15.34
CA TYR A 26 0.59 -0.46 -14.74
C TYR A 26 -0.84 -0.81 -14.32
N GLY A 27 -1.75 0.17 -14.30
CA GLY A 27 -3.12 -0.07 -13.88
C GLY A 27 -4.09 1.00 -14.35
N GLU A 28 -5.29 0.55 -14.72
CA GLU A 28 -6.42 1.39 -15.03
C GLU A 28 -7.66 0.88 -14.31
N MET A 29 -8.43 1.80 -13.72
CA MET A 29 -9.69 1.50 -13.05
C MET A 29 -10.80 2.33 -13.68
N TYR A 30 -11.96 1.70 -13.88
CA TYR A 30 -13.16 2.32 -14.46
C TYR A 30 -14.36 2.29 -13.51
N ASP A 31 -14.39 1.32 -12.59
CA ASP A 31 -15.46 1.15 -11.61
C ASP A 31 -15.06 1.66 -10.21
N GLY A 32 -16.05 1.92 -9.35
CA GLY A 32 -15.80 2.36 -7.97
C GLY A 32 -15.33 3.81 -7.81
N LEU A 33 -15.39 4.61 -8.87
CA LEU A 33 -14.88 6.00 -8.92
C LEU A 33 -15.95 7.05 -8.59
N ALA A 34 -16.95 6.70 -7.78
CA ALA A 34 -18.07 7.59 -7.43
C ALA A 34 -17.62 8.87 -6.69
N PHE A 35 -16.45 8.82 -6.04
CA PHE A 35 -15.93 9.89 -5.20
C PHE A 35 -15.16 10.98 -5.95
N PHE A 36 -15.19 11.02 -7.29
CA PHE A 36 -14.43 12.00 -8.08
C PHE A 36 -14.73 13.46 -7.70
N ASN A 37 -15.95 13.76 -7.26
CA ASN A 37 -16.36 15.11 -6.86
C ASN A 37 -16.23 15.36 -5.34
N GLU A 38 -15.70 14.41 -4.58
CA GLU A 38 -15.54 14.56 -3.14
C GLU A 38 -14.14 15.05 -2.76
N ARG A 39 -14.02 15.62 -1.57
CA ARG A 39 -12.72 16.00 -1.03
C ARG A 39 -12.01 14.74 -0.57
N CYS A 40 -10.81 14.51 -1.08
CA CYS A 40 -9.97 13.39 -0.68
C CYS A 40 -8.64 13.87 -0.09
N PHE A 41 -8.00 12.99 0.66
CA PHE A 41 -6.67 13.21 1.23
C PHE A 41 -5.70 12.21 0.64
N ILE A 42 -4.48 12.66 0.37
CA ILE A 42 -3.37 11.76 0.06
C ILE A 42 -2.73 11.37 1.39
N ILE A 43 -2.67 10.07 1.69
CA ILE A 43 -2.11 9.54 2.92
C ILE A 43 -0.93 8.64 2.56
N PHE A 44 0.22 8.94 3.14
CA PHE A 44 1.42 8.10 3.03
C PHE A 44 1.68 7.46 4.39
N GLY A 45 1.93 6.15 4.41
CA GLY A 45 2.20 5.43 5.64
C GLY A 45 2.88 4.11 5.39
N VAL A 46 3.83 3.77 6.27
CA VAL A 46 4.44 2.44 6.33
C VAL A 46 3.80 1.71 7.51
N THR A 47 3.30 0.50 7.27
CA THR A 47 2.60 -0.28 8.30
C THR A 47 3.18 -1.68 8.41
N VAL A 48 3.21 -2.23 9.62
CA VAL A 48 3.56 -3.62 9.90
C VAL A 48 2.33 -4.40 10.33
N GLY A 49 2.19 -5.62 9.85
CA GLY A 49 1.04 -6.46 10.13
C GLY A 49 -0.24 -5.92 9.49
N GLY A 50 -1.33 -5.89 10.27
CA GLY A 50 -2.65 -5.48 9.81
C GLY A 50 -3.46 -6.62 9.19
N PHE A 51 -4.74 -6.33 8.91
CA PHE A 51 -5.74 -7.34 8.51
C PHE A 51 -6.37 -7.06 7.15
N LEU A 52 -6.07 -5.90 6.54
CA LEU A 52 -6.69 -5.43 5.31
C LEU A 52 -5.72 -5.43 4.12
N ASN A 53 -4.47 -5.04 4.36
CA ASN A 53 -3.52 -4.78 3.28
C ASN A 53 -2.96 -6.05 2.62
N PHE A 54 -3.04 -7.20 3.30
CA PHE A 54 -2.41 -8.43 2.87
C PHE A 54 -3.38 -9.62 2.90
N ASP A 55 -4.02 -9.88 1.76
CA ASP A 55 -5.05 -10.91 1.62
C ASP A 55 -4.52 -12.34 1.88
N ASP A 56 -5.26 -13.13 2.66
CA ASP A 56 -4.92 -14.51 3.02
C ASP A 56 -4.83 -15.48 1.83
N SER A 57 -5.53 -15.18 0.73
CA SER A 57 -5.65 -16.01 -0.47
C SER A 57 -4.56 -15.74 -1.50
N ILE A 58 -3.97 -14.54 -1.47
CA ILE A 58 -2.92 -14.11 -2.41
C ILE A 58 -1.53 -14.35 -1.82
N LEU A 59 -1.37 -14.19 -0.50
CA LEU A 59 -0.08 -14.36 0.15
C LEU A 59 0.40 -15.82 0.15
N PRO A 60 1.71 -16.06 -0.06
CA PRO A 60 2.31 -17.36 0.24
C PRO A 60 2.11 -17.76 1.71
N LYS A 61 2.08 -19.08 1.96
CA LYS A 61 1.64 -19.65 3.26
C LYS A 61 2.49 -19.24 4.47
N ASP A 62 3.69 -18.73 4.28
CA ASP A 62 4.66 -18.46 5.35
C ASP A 62 5.05 -16.98 5.49
N VAL A 63 4.34 -16.06 4.81
CA VAL A 63 4.67 -14.62 4.87
C VAL A 63 4.14 -13.96 6.15
N LYS A 64 3.06 -14.48 6.72
CA LYS A 64 2.47 -13.91 7.93
C LYS A 64 2.07 -14.97 8.96
N PRO A 65 2.21 -14.65 10.26
CA PRO A 65 1.98 -15.62 11.33
C PRO A 65 0.52 -15.82 11.76
N TYR A 66 -0.42 -15.20 11.05
CA TYR A 66 -1.84 -15.18 11.39
C TYR A 66 -2.71 -15.08 10.13
N LYS A 67 -3.99 -15.41 10.26
CA LYS A 67 -5.03 -15.12 9.25
C LYS A 67 -5.78 -13.84 9.58
N ASN A 68 -6.23 -13.10 8.57
CA ASN A 68 -6.85 -11.78 8.76
C ASN A 68 -8.12 -11.83 9.62
N ARG A 69 -8.83 -12.96 9.63
CA ARG A 69 -10.09 -13.14 10.36
C ARG A 69 -9.97 -14.03 11.60
N GLU A 70 -8.75 -14.43 12.00
CA GLU A 70 -8.62 -15.26 13.19
C GLU A 70 -8.87 -14.43 14.47
N PRO A 71 -9.57 -14.96 15.49
CA PRO A 71 -9.93 -14.17 16.69
C PRO A 71 -8.74 -13.59 17.47
N ARG A 72 -7.56 -14.18 17.31
CA ARG A 72 -6.32 -13.80 18.03
C ARG A 72 -5.22 -13.28 17.11
N ALA A 73 -5.57 -12.80 15.92
CA ALA A 73 -4.61 -12.35 14.90
C ALA A 73 -3.56 -11.37 15.44
N ALA A 74 -4.03 -10.35 16.19
CA ALA A 74 -3.16 -9.38 16.82
C ALA A 74 -2.22 -10.01 17.85
N LEU A 75 -2.72 -10.95 18.67
CA LEU A 75 -1.90 -11.66 19.64
C LEU A 75 -0.84 -12.53 18.94
N SER A 76 -1.24 -13.31 17.94
CA SER A 76 -0.33 -14.14 17.12
C SER A 76 0.76 -13.29 16.48
N PHE A 77 0.41 -12.12 15.94
CA PHE A 77 1.37 -11.15 15.40
C PHE A 77 2.40 -10.70 16.45
N TRP A 78 1.94 -10.28 17.63
CA TRP A 78 2.84 -9.78 18.68
C TRP A 78 3.67 -10.88 19.35
N GLN A 79 3.14 -12.10 19.48
CA GLN A 79 3.89 -13.25 19.99
C GLN A 79 5.06 -13.63 19.08
N GLN A 80 4.97 -13.32 17.78
CA GLN A 80 6.03 -13.57 16.80
C GLN A 80 6.90 -12.33 16.53
N ARG A 81 6.89 -11.34 17.43
CA ARG A 81 7.68 -10.11 17.32
C ARG A 81 9.16 -10.37 17.06
N ASP A 82 9.75 -11.38 17.70
CA ASP A 82 11.17 -11.68 17.52
C ASP A 82 11.51 -12.13 16.09
N ALA A 83 10.53 -12.62 15.33
CA ALA A 83 10.70 -13.01 13.93
C ALA A 83 10.65 -11.83 12.95
N TRP A 84 9.84 -10.80 13.22
CA TRP A 84 9.63 -9.69 12.27
C TRP A 84 10.19 -8.34 12.73
N ALA A 85 10.42 -8.11 14.03
CA ALA A 85 10.85 -6.79 14.50
C ALA A 85 12.24 -6.42 13.98
N SER A 86 13.14 -7.39 13.85
CA SER A 86 14.49 -7.19 13.33
C SER A 86 14.54 -7.02 11.81
N THR A 87 13.48 -7.41 11.08
CA THR A 87 13.39 -7.19 9.63
C THR A 87 13.06 -5.75 9.28
N TRP A 88 12.51 -5.00 10.24
CA TRP A 88 12.30 -3.56 10.13
C TRP A 88 13.59 -2.81 10.43
N GLY A 89 14.17 -2.21 9.40
CA GLY A 89 15.44 -1.50 9.49
C GLY A 89 15.46 -0.23 8.65
N LYS A 90 16.65 0.27 8.33
CA LYS A 90 16.80 1.49 7.51
C LYS A 90 16.12 1.36 6.14
N HIS A 91 16.12 0.17 5.56
CA HIS A 91 15.48 -0.11 4.27
C HIS A 91 13.94 -0.15 4.33
N SER A 92 13.34 -0.10 5.53
CA SER A 92 11.88 -0.06 5.69
C SER A 92 11.34 1.38 5.71
N ALA A 93 12.22 2.38 5.65
CA ALA A 93 11.83 3.79 5.65
C ALA A 93 11.23 4.18 4.29
N MET A 94 10.08 4.85 4.32
CA MET A 94 9.54 5.53 3.15
C MET A 94 10.21 6.90 3.04
N ILE A 95 10.89 7.12 1.92
CA ILE A 95 11.60 8.37 1.63
C ILE A 95 10.88 9.02 0.45
N ILE A 96 10.41 10.25 0.63
CA ILE A 96 9.69 11.02 -0.39
C ILE A 96 10.50 12.29 -0.65
N ASP A 97 10.94 12.48 -1.90
CA ASP A 97 11.61 13.70 -2.33
C ASP A 97 10.60 14.84 -2.54
N TYR A 98 9.51 14.56 -3.25
CA TYR A 98 8.45 15.54 -3.48
C TYR A 98 7.07 14.92 -3.68
N VAL A 99 6.05 15.75 -3.48
CA VAL A 99 4.67 15.48 -3.86
C VAL A 99 4.18 16.69 -4.66
N ARG A 100 3.61 16.45 -5.84
CA ARG A 100 3.01 17.49 -6.67
C ARG A 100 1.58 17.10 -7.01
N VAL A 101 0.67 18.06 -6.89
CA VAL A 101 -0.75 17.89 -7.20
C VAL A 101 -1.13 18.98 -8.19
N TYR A 102 -1.78 18.58 -9.27
CA TYR A 102 -2.21 19.47 -10.34
C TYR A 102 -3.71 19.28 -10.59
N ALA A 103 -4.36 20.33 -11.09
CA ALA A 103 -5.71 20.29 -11.61
C ALA A 103 -5.73 21.10 -12.91
N VAL A 104 -6.58 20.70 -13.86
CA VAL A 104 -6.77 21.34 -15.17
C VAL A 104 -8.19 21.86 -15.27
#